data_AF-S4NZB1-F1
#
_entry.id   AF-S4NZB1-F1
#
_cell.length_a   1.000
_cell.length_b   1.000
_cell.length_c   1.000
_cell.angle_alpha   90.00
_cell.angle_beta   90.00
_cell.angle_gamma   90.00
#
_symmetry.space_group_name_H-M   'P 1'
#
loop_
_entity.id
_entity.type
_entity.pdbx_description
1 polymer ?
#
loop_
_entity_poly.entity_id
_entity_poly.type
_entity_poly.pdbx_seq_one_letter_code
_entity_poly.pdbx_strand_id
1 'polypeptide(L)' 'QFDAFLYKACTSSNEKRKEQLLVWEKQPGASDAHPPRAAEHLMPLIVIAGAGGEGPGERVFNWDLTGTFRLSGFVW' A
#
# COMPACT_ATOMS: atom_id res chain seq x y z
N GLN A 1 -8.69 -2.29 7.18
CA GLN A 1 -7.57 -3.14 7.68
C GLN A 1 -6.40 -3.10 6.73
N PHE A 2 -6.58 -3.46 5.46
CA PHE A 2 -5.52 -3.43 4.44
C PHE A 2 -4.86 -2.06 4.26
N ASP A 3 -5.63 -0.98 4.23
CA ASP A 3 -5.09 0.39 4.17
C ASP A 3 -4.15 0.73 5.35
N ALA A 4 -4.45 0.26 6.56
CA ALA A 4 -3.57 0.47 7.71
C ALA A 4 -2.26 -0.31 7.57
N PHE A 5 -2.32 -1.50 6.95
CA PHE A 5 -1.11 -2.24 6.55
C PHE A 5 -0.31 -1.45 5.51
N LEU A 6 -0.94 -0.92 4.45
CA LEU A 6 -0.26 -0.11 3.44
C LEU A 6 0.40 1.13 4.05
N TYR A 7 -0.31 1.86 4.92
CA TYR A 7 0.26 3.00 5.62
C TYR A 7 1.54 2.62 6.37
N LYS A 8 1.49 1.55 7.19
CA LYS A 8 2.67 1.06 7.92
C LYS A 8 3.81 0.64 7.00
N ALA A 9 3.51 -0.07 5.92
CA ALA A 9 4.53 -0.56 4.99
C ALA A 9 5.19 0.59 4.21
N CYS A 10 4.39 1.52 3.69
CA CYS A 10 4.85 2.62 2.86
C CYS A 10 5.67 3.66 3.64
N THR A 11 5.39 3.86 4.93
CA THR A 11 6.14 4.80 5.79
C THR A 11 7.27 4.13 6.59
N SER A 12 7.59 2.86 6.30
CA SER A 12 8.72 2.14 6.93
C SER A 12 10.04 2.39 6.19
N SER A 13 11.16 1.91 6.74
CA SER A 13 12.44 1.89 6.02
C SER A 13 12.34 1.08 4.72
N ASN A 14 13.23 1.34 3.77
CA ASN A 14 13.23 0.66 2.47
C ASN A 14 13.21 -0.87 2.57
N GLU A 15 14.06 -1.46 3.41
CA GLU A 15 14.13 -2.91 3.60
C GLU A 15 12.79 -3.46 4.07
N LYS A 16 12.21 -2.82 5.08
CA LYS A 16 10.96 -3.26 5.69
C LYS A 16 9.76 -3.03 4.78
N ARG A 17 9.73 -1.90 4.05
CA ARG A 17 8.75 -1.63 2.99
C ARG A 17 8.78 -2.75 1.96
N LYS A 18 9.97 -3.13 1.46
CA LYS A 18 10.16 -4.22 0.50
C LYS A 18 9.67 -5.56 1.06
N GLU A 19 10.12 -5.94 2.25
CA GLU A 19 9.72 -7.19 2.90
C GLU A 19 8.20 -7.29 3.06
N GLN A 20 7.56 -6.21 3.55
CA GLN A 20 6.12 -6.18 3.78
C GLN A 20 5.33 -6.19 2.47
N LEU A 21 5.72 -5.37 1.49
CA LEU A 21 5.02 -5.31 0.20
C LEU A 21 5.20 -6.59 -0.62
N LEU A 22 6.28 -7.36 -0.47
CA LEU A 22 6.41 -8.68 -1.12
C LEU A 22 5.36 -9.70 -0.67
N VAL A 23 4.79 -9.52 0.53
CA VAL A 23 3.78 -10.43 1.11
C VAL A 23 2.43 -9.75 1.28
N TRP A 24 2.16 -8.69 0.50
CA TRP A 24 0.94 -7.89 0.61
C TRP A 24 -0.33 -8.73 0.48
N GLU A 25 -0.35 -9.73 -0.41
CA GLU A 25 -1.52 -10.60 -0.68
C GLU A 25 -1.93 -11.42 0.54
N LYS A 26 -1.00 -11.67 1.47
CA LYS A 26 -1.23 -12.46 2.69
C LYS A 26 -1.78 -11.63 3.84
N GLN A 27 -1.94 -10.33 3.66
CA GLN A 27 -2.31 -9.42 4.74
C GLN A 27 -3.83 -9.34 4.93
N PRO A 28 -4.31 -9.07 6.16
CA PRO A 28 -5.73 -8.93 6.43
C PRO A 28 -6.41 -7.88 5.53
N GLY A 29 -7.47 -8.32 4.84
CA GLY A 29 -8.26 -7.50 3.92
C GLY A 29 -7.63 -7.28 2.53
N ALA A 30 -6.51 -7.94 2.20
CA ALA A 30 -5.87 -7.82 0.89
C ALA A 30 -6.77 -8.30 -0.25
N SER A 31 -7.34 -9.50 -0.13
CA SER A 31 -8.23 -10.07 -1.16
C SER A 31 -9.57 -9.33 -1.29
N ASP A 32 -10.04 -8.69 -0.21
CA ASP A 32 -11.25 -7.85 -0.25
C ASP A 32 -10.98 -6.52 -0.99
N ALA A 33 -9.82 -5.91 -0.73
CA ALA A 33 -9.40 -4.66 -1.38
C ALA A 33 -8.95 -4.88 -2.83
N HIS A 34 -8.28 -6.00 -3.10
CA HIS A 34 -7.69 -6.37 -4.39
C HIS A 34 -7.92 -7.86 -4.67
N PRO A 35 -9.02 -8.21 -5.33
CA PRO A 35 -9.36 -9.60 -5.62
C PRO A 35 -8.29 -10.31 -6.47
N PRO A 36 -8.12 -11.63 -6.33
CA PRO A 36 -7.20 -12.40 -7.14
C PRO A 36 -7.45 -12.20 -8.64
N ARG A 37 -6.38 -11.87 -9.39
CA ARG A 37 -6.40 -11.53 -10.82
C ARG A 37 -7.07 -10.18 -11.16
N ALA A 38 -7.33 -9.33 -10.17
CA ALA A 38 -7.87 -7.97 -10.33
C ALA A 38 -7.18 -6.96 -9.38
N ALA A 39 -5.86 -7.10 -9.22
CA ALA A 39 -5.03 -6.23 -8.38
C ALA A 39 -4.39 -5.07 -9.16
N GLU A 40 -4.87 -4.76 -10.37
CA GLU A 40 -4.33 -3.74 -11.26
C GLU A 40 -4.25 -2.35 -10.61
N HIS A 41 -5.19 -2.04 -9.72
CA HIS A 41 -5.24 -0.76 -9.01
C HIS A 41 -4.14 -0.62 -7.94
N LEU A 42 -3.59 -1.73 -7.42
CA LEU A 42 -2.49 -1.70 -6.45
C LEU A 42 -1.11 -1.60 -7.12
N MET A 43 -0.97 -2.16 -8.33
CA MET A 43 0.33 -2.28 -9.01
C MET A 43 1.11 -0.95 -9.15
N PRO A 44 0.48 0.21 -9.43
CA PRO A 44 1.20 1.49 -9.44
C PRO A 44 1.94 1.78 -8.14
N LEU A 45 1.34 1.45 -6.98
CA LEU A 45 1.99 1.62 -5.68
C LEU A 45 3.23 0.73 -5.56
N ILE A 46 3.16 -0.53 -6.00
CA ILE A 46 4.29 -1.48 -5.94
C ILE A 46 5.45 -0.98 -6.79
N VAL A 47 5.17 -0.46 -7.98
CA VAL A 47 6.20 0.09 -8.89
C VAL A 47 6.88 1.30 -8.26
N ILE A 48 6.11 2.28 -7.78
CA ILE A 48 6.67 3.51 -7.21
C ILE A 48 7.38 3.24 -5.88
N ALA A 49 6.86 2.35 -5.03
CA ALA A 49 7.55 1.96 -3.80
C ALA A 49 8.91 1.29 -4.06
N GLY A 50 9.10 0.64 -5.22
CA GLY A 50 10.40 0.10 -5.63
C GLY A 50 11.34 1.16 -6.22
N ALA A 51 10.81 2.22 -6.84
CA ALA A 51 11.59 3.28 -7.48
C ALA A 51 11.90 4.47 -6.56
N GLY A 52 11.13 4.67 -5.49
CA GLY A 52 11.14 5.83 -4.61
C GLY A 52 12.29 5.92 -3.61
N GLY A 53 13.50 5.46 -3.97
CA GLY A 53 14.70 5.59 -3.13
C GLY A 53 14.63 4.87 -1.78
N GLU A 54 15.54 5.23 -0.87
CA GLU A 54 15.72 4.54 0.42
C GLU A 54 14.89 5.12 1.58
N GLY A 55 14.35 6.33 1.40
CA GLY A 55 13.58 7.03 2.43
C GLY A 55 12.18 6.42 2.66
N PRO A 56 11.60 6.62 3.86
CA PRO A 56 10.20 6.31 4.09
C PRO A 56 9.30 7.21 3.24
N GLY A 57 8.17 6.68 2.82
CA GLY A 57 7.17 7.46 2.10
C GLY A 57 6.36 8.33 3.04
N GLU A 58 5.73 9.35 2.47
CA GLU A 58 4.75 10.19 3.16
C GLU A 58 3.36 9.93 2.58
N ARG A 59 2.36 9.74 3.45
CA ARG A 59 0.96 9.69 3.01
C ARG A 59 0.40 11.10 2.89
N VAL A 60 0.31 11.59 1.67
CA VAL A 60 -0.18 12.94 1.34
C VAL A 60 -1.67 12.99 1.06
N PHE A 61 -2.31 11.84 0.84
CA PHE A 61 -3.76 11.74 0.63
C PHE A 61 -4.33 10.57 1.43
N ASN A 62 -5.45 10.80 2.09
CA ASN A 62 -6.18 9.80 2.87
C ASN A 62 -7.66 10.17 2.87
N TRP A 63 -8.48 9.38 2.18
CA TRP A 63 -9.90 9.62 2.03
C TRP A 63 -10.72 8.36 2.26
N ASP A 64 -11.87 8.53 2.89
CA ASP A 64 -12.77 7.45 3.30
C ASP A 64 -14.21 7.84 2.97
N LEU A 65 -14.84 7.07 2.09
CA LEU A 65 -16.26 7.17 1.76
C LEU A 65 -17.04 6.26 2.69
N THR A 66 -17.40 6.78 3.87
CA THR A 66 -18.30 6.15 4.85
C THR A 66 -17.97 4.68 5.16
N GLY A 67 -16.68 4.34 5.21
CA GLY A 67 -16.18 2.99 5.48
C GLY A 67 -16.32 1.98 4.33
N THR A 68 -16.89 2.39 3.20
CA THR A 68 -17.14 1.53 2.02
C THR A 68 -16.03 1.57 0.99
N PHE A 69 -15.39 2.73 0.84
CA PHE A 69 -14.31 2.92 -0.13
C PHE A 69 -13.22 3.80 0.46
N ARG A 70 -11.97 3.36 0.36
CA ARG A 70 -10.83 4.07 0.90
C ARG A 70 -9.75 4.29 -0.15
N LEU A 71 -9.20 5.49 -0.17
CA LEU A 71 -8.08 5.88 -1.02
C LEU A 71 -6.95 6.45 -0.16
N SER A 72 -5.75 5.94 -0.38
CA SER A 72 -4.52 6.50 0.18
C SER A 72 -3.54 6.83 -0.94
N GLY A 73 -2.89 7.98 -0.85
CA GLY A 73 -1.85 8.42 -1.80
C GLY A 73 -0.54 8.67 -1.06
N PHE A 74 0.55 8.20 -1.65
CA PHE A 74 1.90 8.27 -1.07
C PHE A 74 2.86 8.95 -2.04
N VAL A 75 3.84 9.67 -1.47
CA VAL A 75 4.99 10.21 -2.21
C VAL A 75 6.28 9.68 -1.61
N TRP A 76 7.28 9.50 -2.48
CA TRP A 76 8.65 9.14 -2.17
C TRP A 76 9.59 10.03 -2.97
#